data_AF-A0A1Q9GSF9-F1
#
_entry.id   AF-A0A1Q9GSF9-F1
#
_cell.length_a   1.000
_cell.length_b   1.000
_cell.length_c   1.000
_cell.angle_alpha   90.00
_cell.angle_beta   90.00
_cell.angle_gamma   90.00
#
_symmetry.space_group_name_H-M   'P 1'
#
loop_
_entity.id
_entity.type
_entity.pdbx_description
1 polymer ?
#
loop_
_entity_poly.entity_id
_entity_poly.type
_entity_poly.pdbx_seq_one_letter_code
_entity_poly.pdbx_strand_id
1 'polypeptide(L)'
;MIKRPQFNTRNLASIDEETSSPKYAYDSKVYFFDCHPEQPAWLKQLFMVRGIVRRVVFDDERQEIAYQLYLPTNRRTIYVYEKELGTNYADSQISCPWGTVESTMQDGLMVKVGEKIEPIVLLDEVVKALKLDAVDYMQHRRRIHVLLKTAKSVVRVSYDRQPEYRVFAKKASYMQATQALLM
;
A
#
# COMPACT_ATOMS: atom_id res chain seq x y z
N MET A 1 -1.93 -17.35 0.93
CA MET A 1 -1.11 -16.28 0.34
C MET A 1 -2.05 -15.43 -0.49
N ILE A 2 -2.50 -14.27 0.00
CA ILE A 2 -3.21 -13.34 -0.88
C ILE A 2 -2.29 -12.14 -1.15
N LYS A 3 -1.15 -12.46 -1.79
CA LYS A 3 -0.52 -11.49 -2.70
C LYS A 3 -1.51 -11.22 -3.84
N ARG A 4 -1.31 -10.14 -4.59
CA ARG A 4 -2.07 -9.86 -5.83
C ARG A 4 -2.39 -11.17 -6.55
N PRO A 5 -3.65 -11.42 -6.94
CA PRO A 5 -4.05 -12.67 -7.58
C PRO A 5 -3.04 -13.04 -8.66
N GLN A 6 -2.58 -14.30 -8.67
CA GLN A 6 -1.65 -14.74 -9.70
C GLN A 6 -2.35 -14.61 -11.05
N PHE A 7 -1.74 -13.84 -11.94
CA PHE A 7 -2.25 -13.64 -13.27
C PHE A 7 -2.31 -14.98 -14.00
N ASN A 8 -3.48 -15.35 -14.51
CA ASN A 8 -3.64 -16.60 -15.27
C ASN A 8 -3.14 -16.37 -16.70
N THR A 9 -2.04 -17.03 -17.07
CA THR A 9 -1.39 -16.84 -18.37
C THR A 9 -1.97 -17.74 -19.47
N ARG A 10 -2.96 -18.59 -19.14
CA ARG A 10 -3.47 -19.62 -20.07
C ARG A 10 -4.19 -19.06 -21.30
N ASN A 11 -4.72 -17.84 -21.23
CA ASN A 11 -5.53 -17.21 -22.28
C ASN A 11 -4.95 -15.87 -22.73
N LEU A 12 -3.62 -15.80 -22.85
CA LEU A 12 -2.93 -14.60 -23.34
C LEU A 12 -2.83 -14.61 -24.86
N ALA A 13 -3.56 -13.71 -25.50
CA ALA A 13 -3.44 -13.45 -26.93
C ALA A 13 -2.37 -12.38 -27.21
N SER A 14 -1.76 -12.48 -28.39
CA SER A 14 -1.03 -11.35 -28.96
C SER A 14 -2.03 -10.23 -29.25
N ILE A 15 -1.66 -8.99 -28.94
CA ILE A 15 -2.52 -7.85 -29.25
C ILE A 15 -2.59 -7.68 -30.75
N ASP A 16 -3.82 -7.66 -31.27
CA ASP A 16 -4.10 -7.15 -32.60
C ASP A 16 -4.16 -5.61 -32.52
N GLU A 17 -3.22 -4.95 -33.20
CA GLU A 17 -3.04 -3.49 -33.13
C GLU A 17 -4.28 -2.71 -33.64
N GLU A 18 -5.15 -3.36 -34.42
CA GLU A 18 -6.36 -2.75 -34.97
C GLU A 18 -7.50 -2.60 -33.96
N THR A 19 -7.53 -3.39 -32.88
CA THR A 19 -8.65 -3.42 -31.91
C THR A 19 -8.28 -2.90 -30.53
N SER A 20 -6.99 -2.88 -30.18
CA SER A 20 -6.52 -2.52 -28.84
C SER A 20 -5.41 -1.47 -28.94
N SER A 21 -5.63 -0.28 -28.37
CA SER A 21 -4.60 0.77 -28.29
C SER A 21 -3.95 0.77 -26.91
N PRO A 22 -2.82 0.07 -26.71
CA PRO A 22 -2.17 0.03 -25.41
C PRO A 22 -1.66 1.42 -24.99
N LYS A 23 -1.95 1.79 -23.75
CA LYS A 23 -1.53 3.07 -23.18
C LYS A 23 -0.01 3.21 -23.00
N TYR A 24 0.70 2.10 -22.82
CA TYR A 24 2.14 2.11 -22.52
C TYR A 24 2.94 1.29 -23.54
N ALA A 25 4.02 1.87 -24.05
CA ALA A 25 4.92 1.18 -24.98
C ALA A 25 5.94 0.30 -24.25
N TYR A 26 6.63 -0.56 -25.01
CA TYR A 26 7.82 -1.28 -24.54
C TYR A 26 8.83 -0.33 -23.87
N ASP A 27 9.49 -0.79 -22.80
CA ASP A 27 10.41 -0.03 -21.96
C ASP A 27 9.85 1.19 -21.22
N SER A 28 8.53 1.44 -21.31
CA SER A 28 7.87 2.45 -20.48
C SER A 28 8.06 2.15 -18.99
N LYS A 29 8.34 3.20 -18.22
CA LYS A 29 8.41 3.15 -16.75
C LYS A 29 7.02 3.43 -16.20
N VAL A 30 6.48 2.47 -15.46
CA VAL A 30 5.13 2.55 -14.88
C VAL A 30 5.18 2.27 -13.38
N TYR A 31 4.17 2.77 -12.67
CA TYR A 31 3.98 2.57 -11.24
C TYR A 31 2.69 1.82 -10.99
N PHE A 32 2.68 0.96 -9.97
CA PHE A 32 1.49 0.25 -9.50
C PHE A 32 1.68 -0.14 -8.03
N PHE A 33 0.61 -0.61 -7.38
CA PHE A 33 0.69 -1.15 -6.03
C PHE A 33 0.80 -2.67 -6.03
N ASP A 34 1.89 -3.22 -5.50
CA ASP A 34 2.09 -4.65 -5.33
C ASP A 34 1.49 -5.13 -4.00
N CYS A 35 0.17 -5.05 -3.91
CA CYS A 35 -0.57 -5.27 -2.67
C CYS A 35 -1.93 -5.94 -2.95
N HIS A 36 -2.71 -6.21 -1.90
CA HIS A 36 -4.04 -6.76 -2.07
C HIS A 36 -5.00 -5.69 -2.66
N PRO A 37 -5.90 -6.03 -3.60
CA PRO A 37 -6.85 -5.06 -4.19
C PRO A 37 -7.76 -4.39 -3.16
N GLU A 38 -8.19 -5.11 -2.13
CA GLU A 38 -9.05 -4.58 -1.06
C GLU A 38 -8.29 -3.78 0.02
N GLN A 39 -6.95 -3.66 -0.07
CA GLN A 39 -6.24 -2.85 0.90
C GLN A 39 -6.67 -1.38 0.83
N PRO A 40 -6.78 -0.69 1.98
CA PRO A 40 -7.16 0.72 2.00
C PRO A 40 -6.18 1.57 1.18
N ALA A 41 -6.70 2.53 0.41
CA ALA A 41 -5.89 3.36 -0.49
C ALA A 41 -4.72 4.07 0.23
N TRP A 42 -4.93 4.50 1.47
CA TRP A 42 -3.91 5.15 2.30
C TRP A 42 -2.73 4.23 2.65
N LEU A 43 -2.95 2.92 2.70
CA LEU A 43 -1.91 1.94 2.97
C LEU A 43 -1.20 1.46 1.71
N LYS A 44 -1.91 1.39 0.57
CA LYS A 44 -1.37 0.92 -0.71
C LYS A 44 -0.09 1.66 -1.12
N GLN A 45 0.06 2.92 -0.71
CA GLN A 45 1.26 3.74 -0.93
C GLN A 45 2.56 3.06 -0.47
N LEU A 46 2.53 2.26 0.61
CA LEU A 46 3.69 1.51 1.12
C LEU A 46 4.15 0.36 0.21
N PHE A 47 3.34 0.06 -0.80
CA PHE A 47 3.53 -1.02 -1.75
C PHE A 47 3.64 -0.49 -3.17
N MET A 48 3.88 0.81 -3.35
CA MET A 48 4.17 1.37 -4.66
C MET A 48 5.47 0.74 -5.19
N VAL A 49 5.38 0.18 -6.40
CA VAL A 49 6.49 -0.44 -7.10
C VAL A 49 6.60 0.17 -8.49
N ARG A 50 7.85 0.40 -8.90
CA ARG A 50 8.18 0.79 -10.26
C ARG A 50 8.51 -0.44 -11.10
N GLY A 51 7.83 -0.57 -12.23
CA GLY A 51 8.06 -1.60 -13.24
C GLY A 51 8.52 -1.01 -14.58
N ILE A 52 9.09 -1.87 -15.42
CA ILE A 52 9.46 -1.57 -16.81
C ILE A 52 8.64 -2.50 -17.70
N VAL A 53 7.88 -1.94 -18.64
CA VAL A 53 7.09 -2.72 -19.59
C VAL A 53 8.01 -3.55 -20.49
N ARG A 54 7.81 -4.86 -20.54
CA ARG A 54 8.55 -5.79 -21.42
C ARG A 54 7.68 -6.45 -22.47
N ARG A 55 6.39 -6.61 -22.19
CA ARG A 55 5.44 -7.17 -23.14
C ARG A 55 4.06 -6.62 -22.85
N VAL A 56 3.28 -6.46 -23.90
CA VAL A 56 1.85 -6.15 -23.81
C VAL A 56 1.10 -7.38 -24.32
N VAL A 57 0.04 -7.76 -23.60
CA VAL A 57 -0.79 -8.93 -23.90
C VAL A 57 -2.26 -8.57 -23.68
N PHE A 58 -3.14 -9.26 -24.37
CA PHE A 58 -4.57 -9.14 -24.16
C PHE A 58 -5.09 -10.35 -23.38
N ASP A 59 -5.91 -10.10 -22.37
CA ASP A 59 -6.61 -11.13 -21.60
C ASP A 59 -8.04 -11.28 -22.14
N ASP A 60 -8.27 -12.35 -22.91
CA ASP A 60 -9.56 -12.61 -23.55
C ASP A 60 -10.69 -12.86 -22.54
N GLU A 61 -10.41 -13.40 -21.36
CA GLU A 61 -11.45 -13.66 -20.36
C GLU A 61 -11.98 -12.38 -19.75
N ARG A 62 -11.08 -11.41 -19.53
CA ARG A 62 -11.43 -10.13 -18.91
C ARG A 62 -11.68 -9.02 -19.91
N GLN A 63 -11.35 -9.24 -21.18
CA GLN A 63 -11.37 -8.23 -22.23
C GLN A 63 -10.54 -7.00 -21.81
N GLU A 64 -9.36 -7.23 -21.23
CA GLU A 64 -8.49 -6.18 -20.68
C GLU A 64 -7.04 -6.33 -21.17
N ILE A 65 -6.39 -5.19 -21.43
CA ILE A 65 -4.95 -5.14 -21.71
C ILE A 65 -4.17 -5.38 -20.41
N ALA A 66 -3.18 -6.27 -20.49
CA ALA A 66 -2.23 -6.51 -19.42
C ALA A 66 -0.78 -6.34 -19.89
N TYR A 67 0.06 -5.99 -18.93
CA TYR A 67 1.46 -5.69 -19.16
C TYR A 67 2.33 -6.64 -18.37
N GLN A 68 3.27 -7.28 -19.06
CA GLN A 68 4.38 -7.95 -18.42
C GLN A 68 5.40 -6.90 -17.99
N LEU A 69 5.57 -6.72 -16.67
CA LEU A 69 6.47 -5.76 -16.07
C LEU A 69 7.69 -6.47 -15.47
N TYR A 70 8.87 -5.98 -15.80
CA TYR A 70 10.11 -6.31 -15.11
C TYR A 70 10.32 -5.37 -13.91
N LEU A 71 10.61 -5.94 -12.75
CA LEU A 71 10.85 -5.22 -11.49
C LEU A 71 12.35 -5.27 -11.18
N PRO A 72 13.13 -4.21 -11.45
CA PRO A 72 14.60 -4.25 -11.31
C PRO A 72 15.06 -4.58 -9.88
N THR A 73 14.40 -4.03 -8.87
CA THR A 73 14.75 -4.22 -7.45
C THR A 73 14.64 -5.67 -7.01
N ASN A 74 13.63 -6.38 -7.50
CA ASN A 74 13.33 -7.76 -7.08
C ASN A 74 13.74 -8.79 -8.14
N ARG A 75 14.32 -8.35 -9.26
CA ARG A 75 14.72 -9.17 -10.43
C ARG A 75 13.67 -10.20 -10.82
N ARG A 76 12.41 -9.78 -10.85
CA ARG A 76 11.27 -10.64 -11.17
C ARG A 76 10.35 -9.97 -12.18
N THR A 77 9.50 -10.79 -12.77
CA THR A 77 8.49 -10.35 -13.73
C THR A 77 7.10 -10.60 -13.16
N ILE A 78 6.17 -9.69 -13.42
CA ILE A 78 4.76 -9.81 -13.01
C ILE A 78 3.86 -9.29 -14.14
N TYR A 79 2.63 -9.76 -14.20
CA TYR A 79 1.60 -9.21 -15.08
C TYR A 79 0.68 -8.26 -14.30
N VAL A 80 0.32 -7.14 -14.91
CA VAL A 80 -0.51 -6.10 -14.31
C VAL A 80 -1.48 -5.55 -15.35
N TYR A 81 -2.77 -5.42 -15.02
CA TYR A 81 -3.75 -4.84 -15.93
C TYR A 81 -3.55 -3.34 -16.11
N GLU A 82 -3.87 -2.83 -17.30
CA GLU A 82 -3.66 -1.42 -17.67
C GLU A 82 -4.26 -0.42 -16.68
N LYS A 83 -5.46 -0.71 -16.17
CA LYS A 83 -6.20 0.12 -15.22
C LYS A 83 -5.48 0.30 -13.88
N GLU A 84 -4.57 -0.61 -13.54
CA GLU A 84 -3.81 -0.58 -12.28
C GLU A 84 -2.50 0.21 -12.42
N LEU A 85 -2.16 0.68 -13.62
CA LEU A 85 -0.90 1.35 -13.93
C LEU A 85 -1.06 2.87 -14.01
N GLY A 86 -0.14 3.58 -13.36
CA GLY A 86 0.04 5.03 -13.49
C GLY A 86 1.45 5.39 -13.97
N THR A 87 1.58 6.56 -14.63
CA THR A 87 2.88 7.12 -15.05
C THR A 87 3.52 8.01 -14.00
N ASN A 88 2.70 8.54 -13.09
CA ASN A 88 3.16 9.38 -11.99
C ASN A 88 2.26 9.15 -10.78
N TYR A 89 2.83 8.68 -9.67
CA TYR A 89 2.22 8.78 -8.36
C TYR A 89 2.83 10.02 -7.72
N ALA A 90 2.33 11.20 -8.10
CA ALA A 90 2.63 12.41 -7.36
C ALA A 90 2.00 12.28 -5.97
N ASP A 91 2.69 12.77 -4.93
CA ASP A 91 2.24 12.83 -3.54
C ASP A 91 0.94 13.63 -3.42
N SER A 92 -0.19 13.04 -3.79
CA SER A 92 -1.49 13.57 -3.41
C SER A 92 -1.61 13.41 -1.91
N GLN A 93 -2.09 14.45 -1.22
CA GLN A 93 -2.46 14.33 0.19
C GLN A 93 -3.54 13.26 0.29
N ILE A 94 -3.20 12.13 0.90
CA ILE A 94 -4.12 11.02 1.06
C ILE A 94 -4.73 11.11 2.45
N SER A 95 -6.05 11.17 2.49
CA SER A 95 -6.80 11.06 3.73
C SER A 95 -6.90 9.58 4.15
N CYS A 96 -6.83 9.35 5.45
CA CYS A 96 -7.16 8.09 6.09
C CYS A 96 -8.29 8.36 7.11
N PRO A 97 -8.92 7.31 7.69
CA PRO A 97 -10.00 7.50 8.66
C PRO A 97 -9.64 8.41 9.84
N TRP A 98 -8.35 8.54 10.15
CA TRP A 98 -7.86 9.25 11.33
C TRP A 98 -7.30 10.65 11.07
N GLY A 99 -7.21 11.06 9.81
CA GLY A 99 -6.58 12.33 9.42
C GLY A 99 -5.86 12.23 8.09
N THR A 100 -4.77 12.98 7.95
CA THR A 100 -4.08 13.13 6.65
C THR A 100 -2.70 12.47 6.70
N VAL A 101 -2.37 11.68 5.68
CA VAL A 101 -1.03 11.14 5.48
C VAL A 101 -0.11 12.29 5.07
N GLU A 102 0.86 12.64 5.93
CA GLU A 102 1.85 13.69 5.66
C GLU A 102 3.09 13.16 4.94
N SER A 103 3.46 11.91 5.21
CA SER A 103 4.61 11.28 4.56
C SER A 103 4.54 9.76 4.61
N THR A 104 5.23 9.14 3.67
CA THR A 104 5.48 7.70 3.64
C THR A 104 6.95 7.44 3.96
N MET A 105 7.23 6.36 4.69
CA MET A 105 8.55 5.86 5.05
C MET A 105 8.62 4.37 4.69
N GLN A 106 9.82 3.79 4.75
CA GLN A 106 9.96 2.35 4.60
C GLN A 106 9.12 1.63 5.66
N ASP A 107 8.12 0.88 5.20
CA ASP A 107 7.17 0.11 6.01
C ASP A 107 6.29 0.95 6.96
N GLY A 108 6.16 2.26 6.74
CA GLY A 108 5.34 3.07 7.64
C GLY A 108 4.83 4.38 7.08
N LEU A 109 3.77 4.88 7.70
CA LEU A 109 3.06 6.09 7.29
C LEU A 109 3.03 7.06 8.45
N MET A 110 3.25 8.35 8.18
CA MET A 110 2.99 9.40 9.14
C MET A 110 1.63 10.02 8.87
N VAL A 111 0.77 10.00 9.88
CA VAL A 111 -0.58 10.55 9.84
C VAL A 111 -0.65 11.72 10.80
N LYS A 112 -0.97 12.90 10.27
CA LYS A 112 -1.44 14.01 11.11
C LYS A 112 -2.85 13.69 11.57
N VAL A 113 -3.00 13.48 12.87
CA VAL A 113 -4.27 13.10 13.50
C VAL A 113 -5.24 14.27 13.48
N GLY A 114 -6.51 14.00 13.14
CA GLY A 114 -7.59 14.98 13.17
C GLY A 114 -7.98 15.37 14.60
N GLU A 115 -8.46 16.61 14.79
CA GLU A 115 -8.67 17.20 16.12
C GLU A 115 -9.81 16.59 16.96
N LYS A 116 -10.64 15.73 16.37
CA LYS A 116 -11.89 15.25 16.99
C LYS A 116 -11.90 13.76 17.35
N ILE A 117 -10.75 13.09 17.34
CA ILE A 117 -10.67 11.65 17.56
C ILE A 117 -10.14 11.38 18.97
N GLU A 118 -10.91 10.63 19.76
CA GLU A 118 -10.48 10.21 21.09
C GLU A 118 -9.27 9.25 20.99
N PRO A 119 -8.18 9.48 21.74
CA PRO A 119 -6.97 8.66 21.64
C PRO A 119 -7.15 7.15 21.82
N ILE A 120 -8.06 6.74 22.70
CA ILE A 120 -8.37 5.32 22.93
C ILE A 120 -8.96 4.70 21.67
N VAL A 121 -10.00 5.34 21.11
CA VAL A 121 -10.64 4.93 19.86
C VAL A 121 -9.63 4.89 18.71
N LEU A 122 -8.80 5.94 18.60
CA LEU A 122 -7.75 6.03 17.58
C LEU A 122 -6.78 4.84 17.65
N LEU A 123 -6.22 4.55 18.83
CA LEU A 123 -5.25 3.47 18.98
C LEU A 123 -5.87 2.11 18.66
N ASP A 124 -7.11 1.88 19.09
CA ASP A 124 -7.81 0.62 18.84
C ASP A 124 -8.11 0.42 17.36
N GLU A 125 -8.57 1.45 16.66
CA GLU A 125 -8.81 1.38 15.21
C GLU A 125 -7.53 1.17 14.42
N VAL A 126 -6.44 1.87 14.77
CA VAL A 126 -5.15 1.72 14.12
C VAL A 126 -4.61 0.30 14.33
N VAL A 127 -4.72 -0.26 15.54
CA VAL A 127 -4.33 -1.64 15.81
C VAL A 127 -5.17 -2.63 15.01
N LYS A 128 -6.49 -2.44 14.92
CA LYS A 128 -7.38 -3.30 14.12
C LYS A 128 -6.99 -3.28 12.64
N ALA A 129 -6.75 -2.10 12.07
CA ALA A 129 -6.33 -1.95 10.68
C ALA A 129 -4.98 -2.65 10.45
N LEU A 130 -3.98 -2.37 11.28
CA LEU A 130 -2.65 -2.98 11.16
C LEU A 130 -2.67 -4.49 11.38
N LYS A 131 -3.55 -5.01 12.24
CA LYS A 131 -3.76 -6.44 12.43
C LYS A 131 -4.30 -7.09 11.17
N LEU A 132 -5.37 -6.53 10.59
CA LEU A 132 -5.95 -7.01 9.33
C LEU A 132 -4.86 -7.11 8.24
N ASP A 133 -4.07 -6.05 8.09
CA ASP A 133 -2.99 -6.03 7.10
C ASP A 133 -1.89 -7.04 7.38
N ALA A 134 -1.39 -7.08 8.62
CA ALA A 134 -0.30 -7.95 9.01
C ALA A 134 -0.68 -9.43 8.90
N VAL A 135 -1.89 -9.79 9.33
CA VAL A 135 -2.35 -11.18 9.39
C VAL A 135 -2.90 -11.60 8.03
N ASP A 136 -3.94 -10.92 7.53
CA ASP A 136 -4.75 -11.43 6.43
C ASP A 136 -4.07 -11.20 5.07
N TYR A 137 -3.45 -10.03 4.89
CA TYR A 137 -2.81 -9.69 3.61
C TYR A 137 -1.32 -10.06 3.57
N MET A 138 -0.58 -9.83 4.66
CA MET A 138 0.88 -10.03 4.67
C MET A 138 1.35 -11.33 5.32
N GLN A 139 0.50 -12.04 6.07
CA GLN A 139 0.86 -13.28 6.77
C GLN A 139 2.15 -13.14 7.60
N HIS A 140 2.27 -12.04 8.35
CA HIS A 140 3.43 -11.68 9.18
C HIS A 140 4.77 -11.53 8.45
N ARG A 141 4.78 -11.43 7.11
CA ARG A 141 6.04 -11.33 6.34
C ARG A 141 6.70 -9.95 6.43
N ARG A 142 5.94 -8.92 6.78
CA ARG A 142 6.38 -7.52 6.81
C ARG A 142 5.63 -6.81 7.93
N ARG A 143 6.35 -6.02 8.73
CA ARG A 143 5.77 -5.26 9.85
C ARG A 143 5.52 -3.84 9.41
N ILE A 144 4.25 -3.44 9.33
CA ILE A 144 3.88 -2.05 9.03
C ILE A 144 3.68 -1.26 10.32
N HIS A 145 3.95 0.04 10.26
CA HIS A 145 3.73 0.96 11.36
C HIS A 145 3.10 2.27 10.92
N VAL A 146 2.31 2.86 11.81
CA VAL A 146 1.71 4.19 11.64
C VAL A 146 2.28 5.11 12.72
N LEU A 147 2.82 6.26 12.31
CA LEU A 147 3.21 7.34 13.20
C LEU A 147 2.06 8.33 13.28
N LEU A 148 1.37 8.32 14.42
CA LEU A 148 0.29 9.24 14.76
C LEU A 148 0.90 10.53 15.30
N LYS A 149 0.83 11.59 14.52
CA LYS A 149 1.37 12.91 14.84
C LYS A 149 0.25 13.83 15.30
N THR A 150 0.42 14.41 16.49
CA THR A 150 -0.38 15.52 17.02
C THR A 150 0.49 16.78 17.09
N ALA A 151 -0.05 17.89 17.59
CA ALA A 151 0.73 19.10 17.81
C ALA A 151 1.86 18.93 18.85
N LYS A 152 1.68 18.03 19.83
CA LYS A 152 2.60 17.86 20.97
C LYS A 152 3.43 16.58 20.91
N SER A 153 3.04 15.58 20.10
CA SER A 153 3.63 14.26 20.19
C SER A 153 3.60 13.48 18.87
N VAL A 154 4.44 12.45 18.81
CA VAL A 154 4.42 11.42 17.78
C VAL A 154 4.41 10.05 18.44
N VAL A 155 3.35 9.29 18.18
CA VAL A 155 3.17 7.92 18.66
C VAL A 155 3.25 6.97 17.49
N ARG A 156 4.25 6.08 17.51
CA ARG A 156 4.37 4.98 16.56
C ARG A 156 3.58 3.79 17.07
N VAL A 157 2.59 3.36 16.29
CA VAL A 157 1.84 2.11 16.47
C VAL A 157 2.30 1.13 15.41
N SER A 158 2.44 -0.13 15.78
CA SER A 158 2.86 -1.18 14.86
C SER A 158 2.28 -2.51 15.28
N TYR A 159 2.11 -3.41 14.32
CA TYR A 159 1.56 -4.74 14.58
C TYR A 159 2.39 -5.80 13.90
N ASP A 160 2.74 -6.83 14.66
CA ASP A 160 3.23 -8.10 14.11
C ASP A 160 2.38 -9.24 14.72
N ARG A 161 2.80 -9.84 15.84
CA ARG A 161 1.97 -10.79 16.59
C ARG A 161 1.09 -10.13 17.66
N GLN A 162 1.56 -8.99 18.16
CA GLN A 162 0.89 -8.18 19.18
C GLN A 162 1.12 -6.69 18.86
N PRO A 163 0.23 -5.80 19.32
CA PRO A 163 0.44 -4.37 19.13
C PRO A 163 1.66 -3.88 19.92
N GLU A 164 2.45 -3.02 19.30
CA GLU A 164 3.57 -2.35 19.93
C GLU A 164 3.48 -0.84 19.74
N TYR A 165 3.71 -0.12 20.84
CA TYR A 165 3.64 1.33 20.91
C TYR A 165 5.00 1.93 21.24
N ARG A 166 5.35 3.03 20.57
CA ARG A 166 6.51 3.84 20.92
C ARG A 166 6.15 5.32 20.93
N VAL A 167 6.58 6.03 21.96
CA VAL A 167 6.47 7.49 22.07
C VAL A 167 7.89 8.06 21.99
N PHE A 168 8.16 8.95 21.04
CA PHE A 168 9.52 9.45 20.75
C PHE A 168 10.57 8.32 20.66
N ALA A 169 10.24 7.26 19.91
CA ALA A 169 11.05 6.06 19.71
C ALA A 169 11.30 5.16 20.95
N LYS A 170 10.86 5.54 22.14
CA LYS A 170 10.92 4.71 23.35
C LYS A 170 9.69 3.81 23.45
N LYS A 171 9.87 2.55 23.86
CA LYS A 171 8.77 1.60 24.09
C LYS A 171 7.82 2.18 25.14
N ALA A 172 6.53 2.12 24.87
CA ALA A 172 5.49 2.64 25.73
C ALA A 172 4.39 1.58 25.95
N SER A 173 3.70 1.67 27.08
CA SER A 173 2.45 0.95 27.31
C SER A 173 1.31 1.59 26.50
N TYR A 174 0.19 0.89 26.37
CA TYR A 174 -1.03 1.45 25.78
C TYR A 174 -1.42 2.75 26.47
N MET A 175 -1.47 2.77 27.81
CA MET A 175 -1.82 3.97 28.59
C MET A 175 -0.87 5.14 28.35
N GLN A 176 0.44 4.89 28.24
CA GLN A 176 1.43 5.93 27.94
C GLN A 176 1.25 6.48 26.51
N ALA A 177 0.93 5.61 25.55
CA ALA A 177 0.64 6.01 24.18
C ALA A 177 -0.64 6.85 24.09
N THR A 178 -1.71 6.45 24.80
CA THR A 178 -2.97 7.20 24.91
C THR A 178 -2.72 8.57 25.50
N GLN A 179 -1.99 8.66 26.61
CA GLN A 179 -1.64 9.94 27.25
C GLN A 179 -0.83 10.85 26.33
N ALA A 180 0.10 10.29 25.55
CA ALA A 180 0.90 11.05 24.61
C ALA A 180 0.09 11.60 23.42
N LEU A 181 -1.08 11.03 23.14
CA LEU A 181 -2.00 11.49 22.08
C LEU A 181 -3.05 12.47 22.60
N LEU A 182 -3.23 12.59 23.92
CA LEU A 182 -4.07 13.64 24.51
C LEU A 182 -3.44 14.99 24.20
N MET A 183 -4.27 15.87 23.60
CA MET A 183 -3.84 17.14 23.01
C MET A 183 -3.23 18.12 24.00
#